data_AF-A0A3B9RBF5-F1
#
_entry.id   AF-A0A3B9RBF5-F1
#
_cell.length_a   1.000
_cell.length_b   1.000
_cell.length_c   1.000
_cell.angle_alpha   90.00
_cell.angle_beta   90.00
_cell.angle_gamma   90.00
#
_symmetry.space_group_name_H-M   'P 1'
#
loop_
_entity.id
_entity.type
_entity.pdbx_description
1 polymer ?
#
loop_
_entity_poly.entity_id
_entity_poly.type
_entity_poly.pdbx_seq_one_letter_code
_entity_poly.pdbx_strand_id
1 'polypeptide(L)' 'SGRPLTIAEEFNLPVSILQVWNPGVEAGNAIADVLFGDYNP' A
#
# COMPACT_ATOMS: atom_id res chain seq x y z
N SER A 1 -0.06 1.73 -9.27
CA SER A 1 -0.16 0.74 -10.39
C SER A 1 -1.62 0.65 -10.83
N GLY A 2 -1.93 0.16 -12.03
CA GLY A 2 -3.31 -0.09 -12.47
C GLY A 2 -3.52 -1.51 -12.97
N ARG A 3 -2.53 -2.39 -12.76
CA ARG A 3 -2.50 -3.75 -13.28
C ARG A 3 -1.77 -4.70 -12.34
N PRO A 4 -2.11 -5.99 -12.31
CA PRO A 4 -1.45 -6.98 -11.46
C PRO A 4 0.08 -6.92 -11.60
N LEU A 5 0.78 -7.03 -10.47
CA LEU A 5 2.24 -7.08 -10.38
C LEU A 5 2.64 -8.40 -9.75
N THR A 6 3.65 -9.06 -10.33
CA THR A 6 4.31 -10.20 -9.70
C THR A 6 5.27 -9.64 -8.64
N ILE A 7 5.01 -9.95 -7.37
CA ILE A 7 5.78 -9.45 -6.20
C ILE A 7 6.34 -10.60 -5.34
N ALA A 8 6.65 -11.72 -5.98
CA ALA A 8 7.02 -12.97 -5.30
C ALA A 8 8.36 -12.87 -4.56
N GLU A 9 9.28 -12.03 -5.02
CA GLU A 9 10.59 -11.83 -4.38
C GLU A 9 10.45 -10.96 -3.12
N GLU A 10 9.66 -9.89 -3.20
CA GLU A 10 9.41 -8.95 -2.12
C GLU A 10 8.62 -9.59 -0.97
N PHE A 11 7.72 -10.54 -1.27
CA PHE A 11 7.01 -11.33 -0.26
C PHE A 11 7.92 -12.23 0.59
N ASN A 12 9.12 -12.58 0.10
CA ASN A 12 10.08 -13.40 0.85
C ASN A 12 11.00 -12.57 1.75
N LEU A 13 10.93 -11.24 1.68
CA LEU A 13 11.70 -10.34 2.53
C LEU A 13 10.93 -10.07 3.83
N PRO A 14 11.62 -9.81 4.95
CA PRO A 14 10.98 -9.42 6.21
C PRO A 14 10.51 -7.95 6.16
N VAL A 15 9.57 -7.65 5.26
CA VAL A 15 9.08 -6.29 4.97
C VAL A 15 7.55 -6.27 4.94
N SER A 16 6.96 -5.12 5.26
CA SER A 16 5.53 -4.88 5.12
C SER A 16 5.26 -4.21 3.77
N ILE A 17 4.27 -4.72 3.00
CA ILE A 17 3.92 -4.21 1.67
C ILE A 17 2.49 -3.66 1.69
N LEU A 18 2.31 -2.39 1.35
CA LEU A 18 1.01 -1.74 1.17
C LEU A 18 0.90 -1.23 -0.28
N GLN A 19 -0.05 -1.77 -1.04
CA GLN A 19 -0.24 -1.43 -2.45
C GLN A 19 -1.45 -0.50 -2.65
N VAL A 20 -1.18 0.74 -3.05
CA VAL A 20 -2.17 1.85 -3.02
C VAL A 20 -2.70 2.26 -4.40
N TRP A 21 -2.27 1.58 -5.48
CA TRP A 21 -2.79 1.77 -6.84
C TRP A 21 -2.78 3.23 -7.35
N ASN A 22 -3.95 3.82 -7.66
CA ASN A 22 -4.14 5.22 -8.11
C ASN A 22 -5.23 5.87 -7.21
N PRO A 23 -4.90 6.33 -5.99
CA PRO A 23 -5.91 6.68 -4.99
C PRO A 23 -6.56 8.07 -5.17
N GLY A 24 -6.26 8.80 -6.24
CA GLY A 24 -6.77 10.16 -6.46
C GLY A 24 -6.01 11.22 -5.65
N VAL A 25 -6.60 12.40 -5.49
CA VAL A 25 -5.93 13.59 -4.92
C VAL A 25 -5.73 13.54 -3.40
N GLU A 26 -6.54 12.77 -2.67
CA GLU A 26 -6.45 12.59 -1.20
C GLU A 26 -5.57 11.41 -0.78
N ALA A 27 -4.84 10.83 -1.74
CA ALA A 27 -3.96 9.68 -1.53
C ALA A 27 -3.02 9.82 -0.33
N GLY A 28 -2.48 11.02 -0.09
CA GLY A 28 -1.53 11.25 1.00
C GLY A 28 -2.13 11.02 2.39
N ASN A 29 -3.35 11.54 2.62
CA ASN A 29 -4.04 11.42 3.90
C ASN A 29 -4.46 9.96 4.15
N ALA A 30 -5.07 9.31 3.16
CA ALA A 30 -5.52 7.93 3.29
C ALA A 30 -4.38 6.93 3.53
N ILE A 31 -3.19 7.18 2.96
CA ILE A 31 -2.00 6.35 3.22
C ILE A 31 -1.49 6.56 4.64
N ALA A 32 -1.52 7.81 5.14
CA ALA A 32 -1.10 8.11 6.51
C ALA A 32 -2.00 7.43 7.55
N ASP A 33 -3.32 7.47 7.36
CA ASP A 33 -4.29 6.84 8.28
C ASP A 33 -4.05 5.32 8.41
N VAL A 34 -3.69 4.65 7.32
CA VAL A 34 -3.34 3.23 7.30
C VAL A 34 -1.99 2.96 7.98
N LEU A 35 -0.98 3.81 7.74
CA LEU A 35 0.36 3.63 8.32
C LEU A 35 0.38 3.89 9.83
N PHE A 36 -0.42 4.86 10.31
CA PHE A 36 -0.47 5.23 11.72
C PHE A 36 -1.54 4.48 12.52
N GLY A 37 -2.34 3.63 11.84
CA GLY A 37 -3.29 2.72 12.49
C GLY A 37 -4.64 3.36 12.82
N ASP A 38 -4.93 4.53 12.26
CA ASP A 38 -6.24 5.19 12.36
C ASP A 38 -7.30 4.46 11.50
N TYR A 39 -6.86 3.65 10.53
CA TYR A 39 -7.72 2.77 9.73
C TYR A 39 -7.05 1.41 9.48
N ASN A 40 -7.80 0.31 9.59
CA ASN A 40 -7.31 -1.03 9.28
C ASN A 40 -7.48 -1.32 7.78
N PRO A 41 -6.37 -1.46 7.02
CA PRO A 41 -6.39 -1.61 5.56
C PRO A 41 -7.09 -2.87 5.05
#